data_AF-A0ABD0K6L4-F1
#
_entry.id   AF-A0ABD0K6L4-F1
#
_cell.length_a   1.000
_cell.length_b   1.000
_cell.length_c   1.000
_cell.angle_alpha   90.00
_cell.angle_beta   90.00
_cell.angle_gamma   90.00
#
_symmetry.space_group_name_H-M   'P 1'
#
loop_
_entity.id
_entity.type
_entity.pdbx_description
1 polymer ?
#
loop_
_entity_poly.entity_id
_entity_poly.type
_entity_poly.pdbx_seq_one_letter_code
_entity_poly.pdbx_strand_id
1 'polypeptide(L)'
;MTMRFIQLMRINPGLWDSRCDDYRNKDVRHQLRCQVSKEMGLSAEEVGKKIQNLRTYFVKECQKQEKAFMEGHHYEPRWPYFKPLSLLWHDTLSSKFDD
;
A
#
# COMPACT_ATOMS: atom_id res chain seq x y z
N MET A 1 4.53 -5.98 -13.94
CA MET A 1 3.44 -5.00 -13.76
C MET A 1 3.31 -4.54 -12.30
N THR A 2 2.90 -5.39 -11.36
CA THR A 2 2.63 -4.97 -9.96
C THR A 2 3.87 -4.56 -9.16
N MET A 3 5.03 -5.21 -9.39
CA MET A 3 6.26 -4.88 -8.65
C MET A 3 6.78 -3.46 -8.93
N ARG A 4 6.71 -3.01 -10.19
CA ARG A 4 7.02 -1.61 -10.55
C ARG A 4 6.07 -0.63 -9.86
N PHE A 5 4.80 -0.97 -9.75
CA PHE A 5 3.81 -0.12 -9.09
C PHE A 5 4.14 0.10 -7.63
N ILE A 6 4.51 -0.97 -6.94
CA ILE A 6 4.93 -0.91 -5.53
C ILE A 6 6.20 -0.08 -5.37
N GLN A 7 7.16 -0.18 -6.30
CA GLN A 7 8.34 0.69 -6.29
C GLN A 7 7.97 2.17 -6.48
N LEU A 8 7.09 2.49 -7.43
CA LEU A 8 6.63 3.87 -7.66
C LEU A 8 5.87 4.44 -6.46
N MET A 9 5.10 3.62 -5.76
CA MET A 9 4.48 4.02 -4.49
C MET A 9 5.51 4.26 -3.39
N ARG A 10 6.58 3.46 -3.35
CA ARG A 10 7.65 3.58 -2.34
C ARG A 10 8.48 4.84 -2.46
N ILE A 11 8.75 5.28 -3.68
CA ILE A 11 9.48 6.54 -3.91
C ILE A 11 8.57 7.77 -3.74
N ASN A 12 7.24 7.58 -3.75
CA ASN A 12 6.25 8.66 -3.67
C ASN A 12 5.30 8.45 -2.48
N PRO A 13 5.75 8.67 -1.23
CA PRO A 13 4.92 8.51 -0.04
C PRO A 13 3.67 9.40 -0.06
N GLY A 14 3.71 10.58 -0.70
CA GLY A 14 2.55 11.47 -0.87
C GLY A 14 1.35 10.87 -1.61
N LEU A 15 1.48 9.70 -2.25
CA LEU A 15 0.37 8.98 -2.88
C LEU A 15 -0.54 8.26 -1.89
N TRP A 16 0.04 7.71 -0.82
CA TRP A 16 -0.62 6.72 0.04
C TRP A 16 -0.38 6.95 1.54
N ASP A 17 0.70 7.63 1.94
CA ASP A 17 1.03 7.90 3.33
C ASP A 17 0.35 9.19 3.79
N SER A 18 -0.65 9.05 4.66
CA SER A 18 -1.41 10.17 5.23
C SER A 18 -0.62 11.04 6.21
N ARG A 19 0.56 10.59 6.63
CA ARG A 19 1.49 11.31 7.50
C ARG A 19 2.49 12.15 6.70
N CYS A 20 2.55 11.93 5.39
CA CYS A 20 3.34 12.74 4.48
C CYS A 20 2.62 14.07 4.20
N ASP A 21 3.33 15.20 4.32
CA ASP A 21 2.72 16.52 4.09
C ASP A 21 2.24 16.67 2.63
N ASP A 22 2.94 16.02 1.70
CA ASP A 22 2.56 15.91 0.29
C ASP A 22 1.18 15.26 0.07
N TYR A 23 0.74 14.40 1.00
CA TYR A 23 -0.61 13.80 0.93
C TYR A 23 -1.71 14.78 1.33
N ARG A 24 -1.42 15.74 2.23
CA ARG A 24 -2.34 16.84 2.55
C ARG A 24 -2.51 17.78 1.37
N ASN A 25 -1.47 17.92 0.55
CA ASN A 25 -1.51 18.80 -0.61
C ASN A 25 -2.22 18.12 -1.80
N LYS A 26 -3.44 18.58 -2.12
CA LYS A 26 -4.27 18.01 -3.18
C LYS A 26 -3.60 18.05 -4.54
N ASP A 27 -2.90 19.14 -4.85
CA ASP A 27 -2.22 19.36 -6.13
C ASP A 27 -1.05 18.38 -6.30
N VAL A 28 -0.23 18.24 -5.27
CA VAL A 28 0.89 17.27 -5.25
C VAL A 28 0.35 15.85 -5.38
N ARG A 29 -0.68 15.49 -4.60
CA ARG A 29 -1.32 14.17 -4.70
C ARG A 29 -1.84 13.88 -6.09
N HIS A 30 -2.42 14.87 -6.77
CA HIS A 30 -2.90 14.72 -8.14
C HIS A 30 -1.74 14.56 -9.13
N GLN A 31 -0.69 15.39 -9.02
CA GLN A 31 0.51 15.27 -9.87
C GLN A 31 1.18 13.91 -9.72
N LEU A 32 1.38 13.43 -8.50
CA LEU A 32 1.95 12.12 -8.24
C LEU A 32 1.11 11.00 -8.86
N ARG A 33 -0.23 11.07 -8.73
CA ARG A 33 -1.12 10.08 -9.38
C ARG A 33 -1.01 10.14 -10.89
N CYS A 34 -0.85 11.33 -11.47
CA CYS A 34 -0.69 11.53 -12.90
C CYS A 34 0.66 10.99 -13.41
N GLN A 35 1.74 11.15 -12.63
CA GLN A 35 3.05 10.56 -12.94
C GLN A 35 2.98 9.03 -12.94
N VAL A 36 2.45 8.42 -11.87
CA VAL A 36 2.30 6.96 -11.79
C VAL A 36 1.33 6.44 -12.86
N SER A 37 0.28 7.20 -13.16
CA SER A 37 -0.67 6.93 -14.25
C SER A 37 0.05 6.85 -15.61
N LYS A 38 0.90 7.82 -15.94
CA LYS A 38 1.70 7.82 -17.18
C LYS A 38 2.68 6.66 -17.24
N GLU A 39 3.41 6.37 -16.16
CA GLU A 39 4.36 5.25 -16.14
C GLU A 39 3.68 3.88 -16.25
N MET A 40 2.47 3.74 -15.72
CA MET A 40 1.72 2.49 -15.76
C MET A 40 0.82 2.36 -16.98
N GLY A 41 0.60 3.44 -17.73
CA GLY A 41 -0.42 3.50 -18.78
C GLY A 41 -1.85 3.31 -18.22
N LEU A 42 -2.11 3.75 -16.98
CA LEU A 42 -3.41 3.63 -16.30
C LEU A 42 -3.98 5.01 -16.03
N SER A 43 -5.29 5.15 -15.78
CA SER A 43 -5.87 6.43 -15.32
C SER A 43 -5.52 6.71 -13.86
N ALA A 44 -5.48 7.99 -13.46
CA ALA A 44 -5.22 8.39 -12.07
C ALA A 44 -6.23 7.77 -11.06
N GLU A 45 -7.48 7.54 -11.49
CA GLU A 45 -8.47 6.78 -10.72
C GLU A 45 -8.10 5.30 -10.56
N GLU A 46 -7.67 4.66 -11.64
CA GLU A 46 -7.26 3.25 -11.63
C GLU A 46 -6.03 3.05 -10.75
N VAL A 47 -5.09 4.00 -10.76
CA VAL A 47 -3.97 4.04 -9.80
C VAL A 47 -4.51 4.05 -8.36
N GLY A 48 -5.45 4.95 -8.05
CA GLY A 48 -6.08 5.02 -6.73
C GLY A 48 -6.76 3.71 -6.31
N LYS A 49 -7.58 3.13 -7.19
CA LYS A 49 -8.23 1.83 -6.95
C LYS A 49 -7.21 0.71 -6.74
N LYS A 50 -6.11 0.71 -7.49
CA LYS A 50 -5.07 -0.30 -7.39
C LYS A 50 -4.32 -0.23 -6.06
N ILE A 51 -4.00 0.98 -5.60
CA ILE A 51 -3.46 1.21 -4.25
C ILE A 51 -4.43 0.67 -3.20
N GLN A 52 -5.72 1.03 -3.31
CA GLN A 52 -6.75 0.58 -2.38
C GLN A 52 -6.91 -0.93 -2.38
N ASN A 53 -6.96 -1.57 -3.55
CA ASN A 53 -7.07 -3.03 -3.69
C ASN A 53 -5.86 -3.74 -3.07
N LEU A 54 -4.65 -3.25 -3.31
CA LEU A 54 -3.44 -3.79 -2.68
C LEU A 54 -3.51 -3.66 -1.16
N ARG A 55 -4.02 -2.52 -0.65
CA ARG A 55 -4.15 -2.26 0.79
C ARG A 55 -5.14 -3.21 1.43
N THR A 56 -6.31 -3.37 0.83
CA THR A 56 -7.32 -4.35 1.27
C THR A 56 -6.74 -5.76 1.29
N TYR A 57 -5.99 -6.14 0.25
CA TYR A 57 -5.33 -7.45 0.20
C TYR A 57 -4.30 -7.62 1.31
N PHE A 58 -3.46 -6.61 1.55
CA PHE A 58 -2.44 -6.66 2.59
C PHE A 58 -3.06 -6.74 3.99
N VAL A 59 -4.08 -5.93 4.28
CA VAL A 59 -4.79 -5.98 5.57
C VAL A 59 -5.42 -7.36 5.77
N LYS A 60 -6.02 -7.95 4.74
CA LYS A 60 -6.55 -9.32 4.81
C LYS A 60 -5.47 -10.36 5.09
N GLU A 61 -4.31 -10.25 4.45
CA GLU A 61 -3.20 -11.17 4.71
C GLU A 61 -2.64 -10.98 6.13
N CYS A 62 -2.53 -9.76 6.64
CA CYS A 62 -2.18 -9.49 8.04
C CYS A 62 -3.21 -10.09 9.01
N GLN A 63 -4.51 -9.90 8.77
CA GLN A 63 -5.57 -10.48 9.60
C GLN A 63 -5.51 -12.01 9.61
N LYS A 64 -5.24 -12.65 8.46
CA LYS A 64 -5.04 -14.10 8.41
C LYS A 64 -3.79 -14.52 9.17
N GLN A 65 -2.70 -13.77 9.05
CA GLN A 65 -1.46 -14.05 9.76
C GLN A 65 -1.64 -13.93 11.28
N GLU A 66 -2.31 -12.87 11.73
CA GLU A 66 -2.66 -12.65 13.14
C GLU A 66 -3.61 -13.73 13.66
N LYS A 67 -4.66 -14.06 12.89
CA LYS A 67 -5.59 -15.12 13.27
C LYS A 67 -4.88 -16.48 13.37
N ALA A 68 -4.07 -16.83 12.38
CA ALA A 68 -3.28 -18.06 12.43
C ALA A 68 -2.34 -18.06 13.65
N PHE A 69 -1.68 -16.93 13.95
CA PHE A 69 -0.85 -16.78 15.13
C PHE A 69 -1.64 -17.00 16.43
N MET A 70 -2.84 -16.43 16.56
CA MET A 70 -3.75 -16.66 17.69
C MET A 70 -4.19 -18.14 17.80
N GLU A 71 -4.38 -18.81 16.66
CA GLU A 71 -4.70 -20.24 16.59
C GLU A 71 -3.46 -21.15 16.79
N GLY A 72 -2.27 -20.58 17.01
CA GLY A 72 -1.01 -21.33 17.20
C GLY A 72 -0.37 -21.85 15.91
N HIS A 73 -0.83 -21.38 14.74
CA HIS A 73 -0.32 -21.73 13.43
C HIS A 73 0.58 -20.63 12.86
N HIS A 74 1.71 -21.02 12.26
CA HIS A 74 2.52 -20.07 11.48
C HIS A 74 1.94 -19.96 10.07
N TYR A 75 1.31 -18.82 9.77
CA TYR A 75 0.91 -18.47 8.40
C TYR A 75 1.92 -17.53 7.77
N GLU A 76 2.64 -18.02 6.76
CA GLU A 76 3.48 -17.18 5.91
C GLU A 76 2.71 -16.81 4.63
N PRO A 77 2.40 -15.53 4.41
CA PRO A 77 1.72 -15.10 3.19
C PRO A 77 2.59 -15.42 1.98
N ARG A 78 2.08 -16.27 1.09
CA ARG A 78 2.76 -16.68 -0.16
C ARG A 78 2.83 -15.56 -1.20
N TRP A 79 2.32 -14.39 -0.87
CA TRP A 79 2.22 -13.27 -1.78
C TRP A 79 3.57 -12.56 -1.90
N PRO A 80 4.23 -12.58 -3.07
CA PRO A 80 5.59 -12.02 -3.22
C PRO A 80 5.63 -10.49 -3.01
N TYR A 81 4.48 -9.83 -3.08
CA TYR A 81 4.33 -8.40 -2.81
C TYR A 81 4.14 -8.09 -1.31
N PHE A 82 3.91 -9.10 -0.48
CA PHE A 82 3.68 -8.90 0.96
C PHE A 82 4.89 -8.29 1.64
N LYS A 83 6.11 -8.78 1.38
CA LYS A 83 7.36 -8.20 1.94
C LYS A 83 7.53 -6.71 1.63
N PRO A 84 7.53 -6.27 0.35
CA PRO A 84 7.70 -4.85 0.05
C PRO A 84 6.51 -3.99 0.51
N LEU A 85 5.28 -4.52 0.47
CA LEU A 85 4.09 -3.82 1.00
C LEU A 85 4.11 -3.72 2.52
N SER A 86 4.63 -4.73 3.21
CA SER A 86 4.83 -4.70 4.66
C SER A 86 5.78 -3.58 5.00
N LEU A 87 6.97 -3.50 4.37
CA LEU A 87 7.90 -2.38 4.63
C LEU A 87 7.31 -0.99 4.35
N LEU A 88 6.41 -0.88 3.35
CA LEU A 88 5.69 0.34 3.04
C LEU A 88 4.64 0.67 4.12
N TRP A 89 3.78 -0.28 4.47
CA TRP A 89 2.61 -0.04 5.30
C TRP A 89 2.77 -0.38 6.77
N HIS A 90 3.88 -1.01 7.18
CA HIS A 90 4.18 -1.33 8.57
C HIS A 90 4.07 -0.07 9.43
N ASP A 91 4.64 1.03 8.95
CA ASP A 91 4.70 2.30 9.68
C ASP A 91 3.33 3.04 9.72
N THR A 92 2.52 2.93 8.66
CA THR A 92 1.20 3.56 8.59
C THR A 92 0.09 2.74 9.25
N LEU A 93 0.19 1.41 9.26
CA LEU A 93 -0.80 0.51 9.85
C LEU A 93 -0.50 0.19 11.31
N SER A 94 0.76 0.27 11.76
CA SER A 94 1.10 0.19 13.18
C SER A 94 0.32 1.22 14.01
N SER A 95 0.12 2.43 13.47
CA SER A 95 -0.68 3.49 14.12
C SER A 95 -2.21 3.26 14.05
N LYS A 96 -2.70 2.28 13.30
CA LYS A 96 -4.14 1.99 13.10
C LYS A 96 -4.61 0.72 13.81
N PHE A 97 -3.69 -0.10 14.29
CA PHE A 97 -3.98 -1.32 15.06
C PHE A 97 -3.93 -1.08 16.59
N ASP A 98 -3.63 0.14 17.02
CA ASP A 98 -3.54 0.57 18.43
C ASP A 98 -4.74 1.41 18.90
N ASP A 99 -5.88 1.39 18.18
CA ASP A 99 -7.14 2.06 18.58
C ASP A 99 -8.33 1.09 18.55
#